data_AF-A0A2Z4K2C4-F1
#
_entry.id   AF-A0A2Z4K2C4-F1
#
_cell.length_a   1.000
_cell.length_b   1.000
_cell.length_c   1.000
_cell.angle_alpha   90.00
_cell.angle_beta   90.00
_cell.angle_gamma   90.00
#
_symmetry.space_group_name_H-M   'P 1'
#
loop_
_entity.id
_entity.type
_entity.pdbx_description
1 polymer ?
#
loop_
_entity_poly.entity_id
_entity_poly.type
_entity_poly.pdbx_seq_one_letter_code
_entity_poly.pdbx_strand_id
1 'polypeptide(L)' 'MEPSSAQQLIRDHGPLLSGEDLWRTLGFRNANAFRQAKLRGQLGVKVFQVEHRRGTYAFTKDVAEWLTKLEKETRA' A
#
# COMPACT_ATOMS: atom_id res chain seq x y z
N MET A 1 14.26 4.45 -20.52
CA MET A 1 14.22 3.59 -19.33
C MET A 1 12.84 3.83 -18.75
N GLU A 2 11.86 2.99 -19.08
CA GLU A 2 10.49 3.14 -18.58
C GLU A 2 10.55 3.07 -17.04
N PRO A 3 10.05 4.08 -16.32
CA PRO A 3 10.04 4.03 -14.87
C PRO A 3 9.22 2.80 -14.46
N SER A 4 9.85 1.91 -13.69
CA SER A 4 9.12 0.83 -13.03
C SER A 4 7.91 1.44 -12.31
N SER A 5 6.74 0.80 -12.38
CA SER A 5 5.50 1.31 -11.78
C SER A 5 5.65 1.69 -10.29
N ALA A 6 6.64 1.11 -9.62
CA ALA A 6 7.08 1.49 -8.28
C ALA A 6 7.57 2.94 -8.15
N GLN A 7 8.32 3.45 -9.13
CA GLN A 7 8.83 4.80 -9.16
C GLN A 7 7.73 5.83 -9.45
N GLN A 8 6.71 5.46 -10.22
CA GLN A 8 5.53 6.31 -10.46
C GLN A 8 4.71 6.50 -9.19
N LEU A 9 4.44 5.42 -8.44
CA LEU A 9 3.75 5.48 -7.15
C LEU A 9 4.44 6.41 -6.14
N ILE A 10 5.77 6.34 -6.05
CA ILE A 10 6.56 7.21 -5.15
C ILE A 10 6.49 8.67 -5.59
N ARG A 11 6.52 8.94 -6.90
CA ARG A 11 6.43 10.30 -7.43
C ARG A 11 5.05 10.92 -7.19
N ASP A 12 4.00 10.14 -7.31
CA ASP A 12 2.62 10.66 -7.29
C ASP A 12 2.03 10.74 -5.86
N HIS A 13 2.40 9.81 -4.97
CA HIS A 13 1.90 9.79 -3.57
C HIS A 13 2.94 10.22 -2.52
N GLY A 14 4.20 10.44 -2.92
CA GLY A 14 5.30 10.69 -1.99
C GLY A 14 5.78 9.42 -1.26
N PRO A 15 6.59 9.57 -0.21
CA PRO A 15 7.23 8.42 0.47
C PRO A 15 6.28 7.60 1.36
N LEU A 16 5.08 8.13 1.66
CA LEU A 16 4.11 7.52 2.55
C LEU A 16 2.72 7.50 1.91
N LEU A 17 2.12 6.32 1.85
CA LEU A 17 0.70 6.14 1.53
C LEU A 17 -0.13 6.15 2.81
N SER A 18 -1.28 6.81 2.77
CA SER A 18 -2.21 6.85 3.88
C SER A 18 -3.65 7.04 3.40
N GLY A 19 -4.61 6.89 4.31
CA GLY A 19 -6.01 7.21 4.02
C GLY A 19 -6.57 6.38 2.86
N GLU A 20 -7.28 7.06 1.96
CA GLU A 20 -7.93 6.45 0.79
C GLU A 20 -6.97 5.81 -0.20
N ASP A 21 -5.90 6.51 -0.54
CA ASP A 21 -4.89 6.02 -1.48
C ASP A 21 -4.30 4.70 -1.02
N LEU A 22 -4.02 4.55 0.29
CA LEU A 22 -3.47 3.32 0.83
C LEU A 22 -4.39 2.12 0.58
N TRP A 23 -5.66 2.20 1.00
CA TRP A 23 -6.52 1.02 0.89
C TRP A 23 -6.99 0.76 -0.54
N ARG A 24 -7.12 1.79 -1.38
CA ARG A 24 -7.39 1.60 -2.82
C ARG A 24 -6.22 0.92 -3.53
N THR A 25 -4.99 1.33 -3.25
CA THR A 25 -3.78 0.72 -3.83
C THR A 25 -3.62 -0.74 -3.42
N LEU A 26 -4.04 -1.09 -2.20
CA LEU A 26 -4.07 -2.47 -1.72
C LEU A 26 -5.26 -3.30 -2.25
N GLY A 27 -6.11 -2.73 -3.10
CA GLY A 27 -7.24 -3.44 -3.73
C GLY A 27 -8.49 -3.54 -2.85
N PHE A 28 -8.58 -2.80 -1.75
CA PHE A 28 -9.79 -2.77 -0.93
C PHE A 28 -10.84 -1.82 -1.52
N ARG A 29 -12.11 -2.21 -1.43
CA ARG A 29 -13.23 -1.39 -1.91
C ARG A 29 -13.57 -0.22 -0.98
N ASN A 30 -13.28 -0.34 0.32
CA ASN A 30 -13.57 0.68 1.32
C ASN A 30 -12.69 0.53 2.57
N ALA A 31 -12.70 1.56 3.41
CA ALA A 31 -11.93 1.63 4.65
C ALA A 31 -12.29 0.53 5.67
N ASN A 32 -13.54 0.03 5.69
CA ASN A 32 -13.96 -1.02 6.62
C ASN A 32 -13.35 -2.37 6.26
N ALA A 33 -13.31 -2.72 4.97
CA ALA A 33 -12.64 -3.93 4.49
C ALA A 33 -11.14 -3.90 4.83
N PHE A 34 -10.49 -2.75 4.61
CA PHE A 34 -9.09 -2.54 5.01
C PHE A 34 -8.89 -2.69 6.53
N ARG A 35 -9.75 -2.10 7.35
CA ARG A 35 -9.69 -2.24 8.81
C ARG A 35 -9.83 -3.71 9.25
N GLN A 36 -10.74 -4.47 8.64
CA GLN A 36 -10.91 -5.90 8.93
C GLN A 36 -9.67 -6.70 8.54
N ALA A 37 -9.12 -6.47 7.35
CA ALA A 37 -7.88 -7.12 6.91
C ALA A 37 -6.69 -6.76 7.81
N LYS A 38 -6.60 -5.50 8.28
CA LYS A 38 -5.60 -5.05 9.26
C LYS A 38 -5.70 -5.84 10.56
N LEU A 39 -6.89 -5.95 11.13
CA LEU A 39 -7.12 -6.68 12.39
C LEU A 39 -6.79 -8.17 12.26
N ARG A 40 -6.96 -8.74 11.06
CA ARG A 40 -6.64 -10.14 10.75
C ARG A 40 -5.18 -10.37 10.33
N GLY A 41 -4.37 -9.31 10.20
CA GLY A 41 -2.98 -9.42 9.73
C GLY A 41 -2.84 -9.79 8.26
N GLN A 42 -3.84 -9.51 7.41
CA GLN A 42 -3.93 -9.95 6.02
C GLN A 42 -3.55 -8.87 4.99
N LEU A 43 -2.86 -7.80 5.40
CA LEU A 43 -2.61 -6.65 4.52
C LEU A 43 -1.49 -6.85 3.49
N GLY A 44 -0.70 -7.91 3.57
CA GLY A 44 0.44 -8.18 2.66
C GLY A 44 1.61 -7.18 2.78
N VAL A 45 1.35 -5.98 3.28
CA VAL A 45 2.30 -4.89 3.53
C VAL A 45 2.33 -4.52 5.02
N LYS A 46 3.45 -3.97 5.47
CA LYS A 46 3.57 -3.42 6.82
C LYS A 46 2.86 -2.07 6.88
N VAL A 47 1.95 -1.95 7.85
CA VAL A 47 1.27 -0.70 8.16
C VAL A 47 1.60 -0.25 9.57
N PHE A 48 1.71 1.05 9.76
CA PHE A 48 2.05 1.64 11.04
C PHE A 48 1.22 2.90 11.31
N GLN A 49 1.28 3.38 12.55
CA GLN A 49 0.72 4.66 12.93
C GLN A 49 1.88 5.61 13.24
N VAL A 50 1.76 6.85 12.82
CA VAL A 50 2.73 7.90 13.15
C VAL A 50 2.22 8.60 14.40
N GLU A 51 3.10 8.78 15.38
CA GLU A 51 2.77 9.47 16.61
C GLU A 51 2.19 10.86 16.31
N HIS A 52 1.16 11.26 17.07
CA HIS A 52 0.39 12.49 16.86
C HIS A 52 -0.33 12.63 15.50
N ARG A 53 -0.36 11.60 14.66
CA ARG A 53 -1.10 11.61 13.39
C ARG A 53 -2.24 10.60 13.38
N ARG A 54 -3.42 11.06 12.97
CA ARG A 54 -4.58 10.19 12.79
C ARG A 54 -4.44 9.41 11.48
N GLY A 55 -4.57 8.10 11.56
CA GLY A 55 -4.66 7.25 10.38
C GLY A 55 -3.80 6.00 10.46
N THR A 56 -3.63 5.37 9.31
CA THR A 56 -2.70 4.26 9.09
C THR A 56 -1.87 4.61 7.88
N TYR A 57 -0.57 4.37 8.00
CA TYR A 57 0.45 4.70 7.03
C TYR A 57 1.16 3.44 6.57
N ALA A 58 1.61 3.44 5.32
CA ALA A 58 2.55 2.46 4.79
C ALA A 58 3.62 3.19 3.98
N PHE A 59 4.81 2.63 3.90
CA PHE A 59 5.82 3.16 2.99
C PHE A 59 5.43 2.83 1.55
N THR A 60 5.46 3.83 0.68
CA THR A 60 5.09 3.67 -0.73
C THR A 60 5.98 2.63 -1.43
N LYS A 61 7.28 2.57 -1.05
CA LYS A 61 8.21 1.54 -1.54
C LYS A 61 7.77 0.12 -1.18
N ASP A 62 7.27 -0.12 0.03
CA ASP A 62 6.88 -1.45 0.51
C ASP A 62 5.62 -1.91 -0.24
N VAL A 63 4.69 -0.98 -0.49
CA VAL A 63 3.49 -1.24 -1.29
C VAL A 63 3.86 -1.54 -2.75
N ALA A 64 4.80 -0.79 -3.32
CA ALA A 64 5.25 -1.01 -4.69
C ALA A 64 5.98 -2.36 -4.88
N GLU A 65 6.83 -2.75 -3.93
CA GLU A 65 7.49 -4.06 -3.91
C GLU A 65 6.46 -5.18 -3.82
N TRP A 66 5.45 -5.02 -2.95
CA TRP A 66 4.35 -5.98 -2.83
C TRP A 66 3.55 -6.12 -4.13
N LEU A 67 3.19 -5.02 -4.79
CA LEU A 67 2.52 -5.05 -6.09
C LEU A 67 3.36 -5.74 -7.17
N THR A 68 4.67 -5.46 -7.20
CA THR A 68 5.60 -6.10 -8.14
C THR A 68 5.69 -7.60 -7.89
N LYS A 69 5.68 -8.02 -6.62
CA LYS A 69 5.65 -9.43 -6.25
C LYS A 69 4.36 -10.10 -6.71
N LEU A 70 3.20 -9.47 -6.47
CA LEU A 70 1.90 -9.97 -6.94
C LEU A 70 1.85 -10.10 -8.47
N GLU A 71 2.37 -9.11 -9.20
CA GLU A 71 2.41 -9.15 -10.66
C GLU A 71 3.23 -10.36 -11.17
N LYS A 72 4.40 -10.60 -10.55
CA LYS A 72 5.25 -11.74 -10.90
C LYS A 72 4.57 -13.08 -10.59
N GLU A 73 3.93 -13.21 -9.44
CA GLU A 73 3.20 -14.43 -9.05
C GLU A 73 1.99 -14.71 -9.95
N THR A 74 1.31 -13.66 -10.42
CA THR A 74 0.12 -13.80 -11.27
C THR A 74 0.47 -14.11 -12.73
N ARG A 75 1.63 -13.67 -13.20
CA ARG A 75 2.10 -13.88 -14.59
C ARG A 75 3.00 -15.09 -14.78
N ALA A 76 3.39 -15.78 -13.71
CA ALA A 76 4.17 -17.02 -13.73
C ALA A 76 3.24 -18.24 -13.85
#